data_AF-A0A2D4FRA7-F1
#
_entry.id   AF-A0A2D4FRA7-F1
#
_cell.length_a   1.000
_cell.length_b   1.000
_cell.length_c   1.000
_cell.angle_alpha   90.00
_cell.angle_beta   90.00
_cell.angle_gamma   90.00
#
_symmetry.space_group_name_H-M   'P 1'
#
loop_
_entity.id
_entity.type
_entity.pdbx_description
1 polymer ?
#
loop_
_entity_poly.entity_id
_entity_poly.type
_entity_poly.pdbx_seq_one_letter_code
_entity_poly.pdbx_strand_id
1 'polypeptide(L)'
;GTAFASGNSRMARATLAPRFLCPFWPRTPCASPTRVAAGGVLRRFLAAAAPARRLDLRGIYPPLVTPFTSQGRVDYARLQDNLRLYAEIPFRGFVVHGSNGEAPYLTQEECLEV
;
A
#
# COMPACT_ATOMS: atom_id res chain seq x y z
N GLY A 1 33.06 48.37 29.87
CA GLY A 1 33.97 47.74 28.88
C GLY A 1 34.20 46.31 29.29
N THR A 2 34.54 45.47 28.30
CA THR A 2 34.76 44.00 28.34
C THR A 2 33.47 43.16 28.38
N ALA A 3 33.27 42.11 27.58
CA ALA A 3 33.88 41.63 26.34
C ALA A 3 32.83 40.69 25.69
N PHE A 4 32.54 40.87 24.40
CA PHE A 4 31.64 40.02 23.61
C PHE A 4 32.45 38.84 23.08
N ALA A 5 32.31 37.65 23.68
CA ALA A 5 33.00 36.44 23.25
C ALA A 5 32.11 35.66 22.27
N SER A 6 32.55 35.70 21.02
CA SER A 6 32.13 34.87 19.89
C SER A 6 32.27 33.38 20.20
N GLY A 7 31.20 32.61 20.00
CA GLY A 7 31.19 31.15 20.07
C GLY A 7 30.38 30.55 18.92
N ASN A 8 31.02 30.31 17.79
CA ASN A 8 30.46 29.57 16.65
C ASN A 8 30.35 28.08 17.01
N SER A 9 29.15 27.63 17.37
CA SER A 9 28.84 26.21 17.58
C SER A 9 28.67 25.49 16.24
N ARG A 10 29.71 24.75 15.84
CA ARG A 10 29.66 23.79 14.74
C ARG A 10 28.74 22.63 15.13
N MET A 11 27.58 22.52 14.50
CA MET A 11 26.75 21.32 14.59
C MET A 11 27.43 20.18 13.81
N ALA A 12 27.89 19.17 14.56
CA ALA A 12 28.40 17.93 14.01
C ALA A 12 27.23 17.11 13.40
N ARG A 13 27.37 16.73 12.14
CA ARG A 13 26.49 15.77 11.46
C ARG A 13 26.69 14.39 12.09
N ALA A 14 25.68 13.89 12.81
CA ALA A 14 25.60 12.50 13.23
C ALA A 14 24.89 11.70 12.13
N THR A 15 25.67 10.94 11.36
CA THR A 15 25.14 9.97 10.39
C THR A 15 24.75 8.70 11.16
N LEU A 16 23.45 8.51 11.41
CA LEU A 16 22.93 7.27 11.99
C LEU A 16 22.65 6.28 10.86
N ALA A 17 23.56 5.32 10.65
CA ALA A 17 23.31 4.18 9.77
C ALA A 17 22.40 3.17 10.50
N PRO A 18 21.26 2.73 9.93
CA PRO A 18 20.49 1.65 10.53
C PRO A 18 21.18 0.32 10.20
N ARG A 19 21.67 -0.35 11.23
CA ARG A 19 22.09 -1.76 11.16
C ARG A 19 20.82 -2.61 11.06
N PHE A 20 20.37 -2.89 9.84
CA PHE A 20 19.40 -3.94 9.60
C PHE A 20 20.08 -5.30 9.83
N LEU A 21 19.91 -5.84 11.03
CA LEU A 21 20.07 -7.28 11.27
C LEU A 21 18.70 -7.93 11.05
N CYS A 22 18.53 -8.56 9.89
CA CYS A 22 17.55 -9.63 9.71
C CYS A 22 18.29 -10.96 9.90
N PRO A 23 18.40 -11.52 11.11
CA PRO A 23 18.80 -12.91 11.23
C PRO A 23 17.56 -13.77 10.93
N PHE A 24 17.79 -14.95 10.35
CA PHE A 24 16.84 -16.05 10.34
C PHE A 24 15.75 -16.08 9.25
N TRP A 25 16.16 -16.03 7.98
CA TRP A 25 15.43 -16.79 6.96
C TRP A 25 16.15 -18.14 6.75
N PRO A 26 15.57 -19.29 7.13
CA PRO A 26 16.20 -20.57 6.88
C PRO A 26 16.30 -20.80 5.37
N ARG A 27 17.54 -20.98 4.89
CA ARG A 27 17.85 -21.44 3.53
C ARG A 27 17.41 -22.90 3.41
N THR A 28 16.19 -23.13 2.95
CA THR A 28 15.80 -24.47 2.51
C THR A 28 16.50 -24.77 1.18
N PRO A 29 17.16 -25.93 1.02
CA PRO A 29 17.68 -26.36 -0.27
C PRO A 29 16.51 -26.70 -1.20
N CYS A 30 16.48 -26.06 -2.38
CA CYS A 30 15.56 -26.36 -3.46
C CYS A 30 15.69 -27.83 -3.87
N ALA A 31 14.69 -28.65 -3.55
CA ALA A 31 14.55 -29.95 -4.17
C ALA A 31 14.14 -29.75 -5.63
N SER A 32 14.98 -30.21 -6.55
CA SER A 32 14.71 -30.21 -7.99
C SER A 32 13.46 -31.03 -8.29
N PRO A 33 12.45 -30.51 -9.00
CA PRO A 33 11.34 -31.34 -9.43
C PRO A 33 11.80 -32.24 -10.56
N THR A 34 11.80 -33.55 -10.31
CA THR A 34 11.92 -34.59 -11.34
C THR A 34 10.81 -34.39 -12.36
N ARG A 35 11.15 -34.11 -13.62
CA ARG A 35 10.19 -34.03 -14.73
C ARG A 35 9.53 -35.39 -14.93
N VAL A 36 8.26 -35.52 -14.53
CA VAL A 36 7.36 -36.52 -15.08
C VAL A 36 6.74 -35.93 -16.34
N ALA A 37 7.07 -36.51 -17.49
CA ALA A 37 6.41 -36.22 -18.74
C ALA A 37 5.03 -36.88 -18.72
N ALA A 38 3.97 -36.10 -18.52
CA ALA A 38 2.61 -36.53 -18.75
C ALA A 38 2.09 -35.82 -20.00
N GLY A 39 2.05 -36.56 -21.11
CA GLY A 39 1.33 -36.16 -22.31
C GLY A 39 -0.16 -36.07 -22.00
N GLY A 40 -0.80 -34.98 -22.42
CA GLY A 40 -2.22 -34.79 -22.26
C GLY A 40 -2.60 -33.40 -22.77
N VAL A 41 -3.42 -33.38 -23.82
CA VAL A 41 -3.92 -32.19 -24.49
C VAL A 41 -4.76 -31.34 -23.53
N LEU A 42 -4.15 -30.40 -22.80
CA LEU A 42 -4.86 -29.31 -22.12
C LEU A 42 -4.54 -27.99 -22.80
N ARG A 43 -4.95 -27.85 -24.07
CA ARG A 43 -5.06 -26.55 -24.74
C ARG A 43 -6.43 -25.96 -24.48
N ARG A 44 -6.65 -25.38 -23.31
CA ARG A 44 -7.75 -24.42 -23.14
C ARG A 44 -7.51 -23.48 -21.95
N PHE A 45 -7.48 -22.18 -22.29
CA PHE A 45 -7.50 -21.00 -21.40
C PHE A 45 -6.21 -20.57 -20.69
N LEU A 46 -5.07 -20.60 -21.36
CA LEU A 46 -4.06 -19.57 -21.09
C LEU A 46 -4.33 -18.40 -22.05
N ALA A 47 -5.25 -17.51 -21.66
CA ALA A 47 -5.23 -16.17 -22.25
C ALA A 47 -3.81 -15.63 -22.06
N ALA A 48 -3.13 -15.29 -23.16
CA ALA A 48 -1.80 -14.70 -23.08
C ALA A 48 -1.90 -13.46 -22.18
N ALA A 49 -1.23 -13.50 -21.03
CA ALA A 49 -1.18 -12.35 -20.14
C ALA A 49 -0.68 -11.17 -20.97
N ALA A 50 -1.48 -10.10 -21.04
CA ALA A 50 -1.05 -8.86 -21.68
C ALA A 50 0.31 -8.46 -21.08
N PRO A 51 1.25 -7.91 -21.89
CA PRO A 51 2.54 -7.49 -21.38
C PRO A 51 2.30 -6.58 -20.19
N ALA A 52 2.91 -6.92 -19.04
CA ALA A 52 2.74 -6.19 -17.81
C ALA A 52 3.12 -4.73 -18.07
N ARG A 53 2.12 -3.85 -18.19
CA ARG A 53 2.37 -2.42 -18.22
C ARG A 53 3.00 -2.07 -16.89
N ARG A 54 4.18 -1.47 -16.95
CA ARG A 54 4.88 -1.01 -15.76
C ARG A 54 3.95 -0.03 -15.03
N LEU A 55 3.54 -0.41 -13.82
CA LEU A 55 2.63 0.40 -13.01
C LEU A 55 3.37 1.65 -12.53
N ASP A 56 2.85 2.83 -12.87
CA ASP A 56 3.37 4.10 -12.39
C ASP A 56 2.52 4.58 -11.20
N LEU A 57 3.08 4.45 -9.99
CA LEU A 57 2.45 4.82 -8.72
C LEU A 57 2.86 6.21 -8.22
N ARG A 58 3.51 7.02 -9.05
CA ARG A 58 3.85 8.40 -8.67
C ARG A 58 2.58 9.24 -8.56
N GLY A 59 2.45 9.96 -7.46
CA GLY A 59 1.30 10.83 -7.19
C GLY A 59 0.87 10.77 -5.73
N ILE A 60 -0.26 11.42 -5.45
CA ILE A 60 -0.88 11.45 -4.13
C ILE A 60 -2.10 10.53 -4.16
N TYR A 61 -2.16 9.61 -3.19
CA TYR A 61 -3.23 8.62 -3.01
C TYR A 61 -3.67 8.64 -1.55
N PRO A 62 -4.60 9.52 -1.16
CA PRO A 62 -5.10 9.54 0.21
C PRO A 62 -5.88 8.25 0.52
N PRO A 63 -5.91 7.82 1.79
CA PRO A 63 -6.80 6.74 2.20
C PRO A 63 -8.26 7.19 2.06
N LEU A 64 -9.09 6.36 1.43
CA LEU A 64 -10.52 6.59 1.39
C LEU A 64 -11.13 6.20 2.74
N VAL A 65 -11.77 7.16 3.39
CA VAL A 65 -12.54 6.93 4.61
C VAL A 65 -13.90 6.32 4.26
N THR A 66 -14.33 5.32 5.03
CA THR A 66 -15.64 4.68 4.87
C THR A 66 -16.56 5.20 5.96
N PRO A 67 -17.46 6.17 5.66
CA PRO A 67 -18.33 6.72 6.68
C PRO A 67 -19.39 5.71 7.10
N PHE A 68 -19.76 5.74 8.38
CA PHE A 68 -20.80 4.90 8.96
C PHE A 68 -21.97 5.75 9.47
N THR A 69 -23.17 5.21 9.36
CA THR A 69 -24.39 5.72 9.98
C THR A 69 -24.34 5.56 11.50
N SER A 70 -25.26 6.20 12.23
CA SER A 70 -25.38 6.01 13.69
C SER A 70 -25.70 4.57 14.11
N GLN A 71 -26.16 3.73 13.17
CA GLN A 71 -26.39 2.30 13.40
C GLN A 71 -25.20 1.43 13.03
N GLY A 72 -24.05 2.02 12.69
CA GLY A 72 -22.82 1.29 12.34
C GLY A 72 -22.84 0.61 10.97
N ARG A 73 -23.79 0.97 10.09
CA ARG A 73 -23.81 0.53 8.68
C ARG A 73 -23.10 1.53 7.79
N VAL A 74 -22.52 1.08 6.69
CA VAL A 74 -21.90 1.97 5.69
C VAL A 74 -22.90 3.03 5.20
N ASP A 75 -22.47 4.29 5.22
CA ASP A 75 -23.22 5.43 4.70
C ASP A 75 -22.79 5.75 3.26
N TYR A 76 -23.38 5.05 2.30
CA TYR A 76 -23.05 5.19 0.88
C TYR A 76 -23.30 6.60 0.31
N ALA A 77 -24.29 7.33 0.86
CA ALA A 77 -24.58 8.68 0.42
C ALA A 77 -23.43 9.62 0.80
N ARG A 78 -22.97 9.55 2.06
CA ARG A 78 -21.81 10.32 2.51
C ARG A 78 -20.51 9.90 1.84
N LEU A 79 -20.33 8.61 1.57
CA LEU A 79 -19.18 8.12 0.82
C LEU A 79 -19.14 8.73 -0.59
N GLN A 80 -20.28 8.77 -1.28
CA GLN A 80 -20.39 9.40 -2.59
C GLN A 80 -20.10 10.91 -2.54
N ASP A 81 -20.60 11.61 -1.54
CA ASP A 81 -20.33 13.04 -1.36
C ASP A 81 -18.85 13.33 -1.07
N ASN A 82 -18.19 12.51 -0.23
CA ASN A 82 -16.75 12.59 -0.02
C ASN A 82 -15.98 12.42 -1.33
N LEU A 83 -16.34 11.43 -2.15
CA LEU A 83 -15.71 11.20 -3.45
C LEU A 83 -15.89 12.39 -4.40
N ARG A 84 -17.07 13.03 -4.41
CA ARG A 84 -17.32 14.25 -5.19
C ARG A 84 -16.39 15.38 -4.77
N LEU A 85 -16.27 15.62 -3.46
CA LEU A 85 -15.37 16.64 -2.91
C LEU A 85 -13.90 16.33 -3.24
N TYR A 86 -13.49 15.07 -3.09
CA TYR A 86 -12.11 14.68 -3.39
C TYR A 86 -11.77 14.73 -4.88
N ALA A 87 -12.75 14.54 -5.76
CA ALA A 87 -12.57 14.63 -7.21
C ALA A 87 -12.20 16.05 -7.68
N GLU A 88 -12.46 17.08 -6.86
CA GLU A 88 -12.02 18.46 -7.14
C GLU A 88 -10.51 18.65 -6.93
N ILE A 89 -9.87 17.72 -6.22
CA ILE A 89 -8.43 17.73 -5.94
C ILE A 89 -7.74 16.80 -6.95
N PRO A 90 -6.57 17.15 -7.51
CA PRO A 90 -5.88 16.34 -8.51
C PRO A 90 -5.16 15.12 -7.89
N PHE A 91 -5.85 14.33 -7.08
CA PHE A 91 -5.35 13.04 -6.60
C PHE A 91 -5.18 12.08 -7.77
N ARG A 92 -4.14 11.23 -7.68
CA ARG A 92 -3.88 10.23 -8.72
C ARG A 92 -4.76 8.99 -8.56
N GLY A 93 -5.36 8.82 -7.39
CA GLY A 93 -6.31 7.77 -7.03
C GLY A 93 -6.51 7.76 -5.51
N PHE A 94 -7.07 6.67 -4.99
CA PHE A 94 -7.31 6.48 -3.56
C PHE A 94 -6.74 5.13 -3.11
N VAL A 95 -6.42 5.03 -1.82
CA VAL A 95 -6.15 3.73 -1.17
C VAL A 95 -7.44 3.28 -0.48
N VAL A 96 -8.06 2.24 -0.99
CA VAL A 96 -9.26 1.61 -0.40
C VAL A 96 -8.82 0.42 0.45
N HIS A 97 -9.51 0.18 1.57
CA HIS A 97 -9.23 -0.93 2.49
C HIS A 97 -7.79 -0.96 3.04
N GLY A 98 -7.13 0.20 3.12
CA GLY A 98 -5.87 0.34 3.83
C GLY A 98 -6.05 0.15 5.35
N SER A 99 -4.96 0.12 6.12
CA SER A 99 -5.04 0.05 7.60
C SER A 99 -5.90 1.15 8.22
N ASN A 100 -6.04 2.28 7.52
CA ASN A 100 -6.82 3.45 7.92
C ASN A 100 -8.17 3.54 7.19
N GLY A 101 -8.51 2.59 6.31
CA GLY A 101 -9.74 2.57 5.51
C GLY A 101 -10.92 1.88 6.20
N GLU A 102 -10.81 1.66 7.52
CA GLU A 102 -11.87 1.08 8.35
C GLU A 102 -12.33 -0.33 7.94
N ALA A 103 -11.55 -1.02 7.08
CA ALA A 103 -11.81 -2.38 6.62
C ALA A 103 -12.08 -3.41 7.73
N PRO A 104 -11.47 -3.35 8.93
CA PRO A 104 -11.82 -4.25 10.03
C PRO A 104 -13.29 -4.16 10.50
N TYR A 105 -14.01 -3.10 10.15
CA TYR A 105 -15.40 -2.85 10.51
C TYR A 105 -16.39 -3.17 9.39
N LEU A 106 -15.90 -3.56 8.21
CA LEU A 106 -16.74 -3.91 7.07
C LEU A 106 -16.96 -5.43 7.00
N THR A 107 -18.15 -5.84 6.59
CA THR A 107 -18.37 -7.23 6.17
C THR A 107 -17.64 -7.50 4.86
N GLN A 108 -17.55 -8.77 4.47
CA GLN A 108 -16.96 -9.14 3.18
C GLN A 108 -17.77 -8.56 2.02
N GLU A 109 -19.10 -8.53 2.16
CA GLU A 109 -20.00 -7.95 1.17
C GLU A 109 -19.83 -6.43 1.08
N GLU A 110 -19.77 -5.72 2.20
CA GLU A 110 -19.53 -4.28 2.22
C GLU A 110 -18.16 -3.91 1.63
N CYS A 111 -17.13 -4.73 1.86
CA CYS A 111 -15.82 -4.56 1.22
C CYS A 111 -15.86 -4.64 -0.32
N LEU A 112 -16.83 -5.35 -0.90
CA LEU A 112 -16.98 -5.48 -2.35
C LEU A 112 -17.80 -4.33 -2.94
N GLU A 113 -18.64 -3.70 -2.13
CA GLU A 113 -19.48 -2.56 -2.53
C GLU A 113 -18.74 -1.22 -2.46
N VAL A 114 -17.71 -1.13 -1.61
CA VAL A 114 -16.82 0.03 -1.41
C VAL A 114 -15.57 -0.08 -2.29
#